data_AF-A0A3F2RAV8-F1
#
_entry.id   AF-A0A3F2RAV8-F1
#
_cell.length_a   1.000
_cell.length_b   1.000
_cell.length_c   1.000
_cell.angle_alpha   90.00
_cell.angle_beta   90.00
_cell.angle_gamma   90.00
#
_symmetry.space_group_name_H-M   'P 1'
#
loop_
_entity.id
_entity.type
_entity.pdbx_description
1 polymer ?
#
loop_
_entity_poly.entity_id
_entity_poly.type
_entity_poly.pdbx_seq_one_letter_code
_entity_poly.pdbx_strand_id
1 'polypeptide(L)'
;MAAVLADKLKAKKLYVLRGKNTDTGIETTTTSTFEGIEKFEVDKAALHPVLVECRVIKTEKELELLRFVNKLSSRAHINLMKNIRPGKMEFHAESDFLHYVYSNGGACFHAYTCICGKILAQKMVIRKAQLTRRAAAGVDDQVSPPYLCQNDTLIRLLCKLGTSAP
;
A
#
# COMPACT_ATOMS: atom_id res chain seq x y z
N MET A 1 -12.71 35.41 -2.98
CA MET A 1 -13.55 34.27 -2.55
C MET A 1 -14.80 34.72 -1.79
N ALA A 2 -14.67 35.54 -0.73
CA ALA A 2 -15.79 36.03 0.07
C ALA A 2 -16.91 36.69 -0.76
N ALA A 3 -16.58 37.59 -1.69
CA ALA A 3 -17.57 38.24 -2.56
C ALA A 3 -18.36 37.24 -3.43
N VAL A 4 -17.72 36.19 -3.94
CA VAL A 4 -18.40 35.16 -4.74
C VAL A 4 -19.39 34.36 -3.87
N LEU A 5 -18.99 34.01 -2.65
CA LEU A 5 -19.83 33.25 -1.71
C LEU A 5 -21.03 34.07 -1.23
N ALA A 6 -20.84 35.37 -0.98
CA ALA A 6 -21.89 36.27 -0.55
C ALA A 6 -22.83 36.67 -1.71
N ASP A 7 -22.27 37.14 -2.83
CA ASP A 7 -23.06 37.81 -3.87
C ASP A 7 -23.70 36.82 -4.84
N LYS A 8 -22.98 35.74 -5.20
CA LYS A 8 -23.49 34.74 -6.16
C LYS A 8 -24.21 33.59 -5.48
N LEU A 9 -23.61 33.02 -4.43
CA LEU A 9 -24.11 31.80 -3.78
C LEU A 9 -24.99 32.10 -2.56
N LYS A 10 -25.00 33.35 -2.06
CA LYS A 10 -25.77 33.79 -0.88
C LYS A 10 -25.61 32.83 0.31
N ALA A 11 -24.41 32.29 0.48
CA ALA A 11 -24.11 31.33 1.54
C ALA A 11 -24.14 32.06 2.89
N LYS A 12 -24.89 31.51 3.86
CA LYS A 12 -24.96 32.04 5.23
C LYS A 12 -24.01 31.31 6.18
N LYS A 13 -23.90 30.00 5.98
CA LYS A 13 -23.14 29.07 6.82
C LYS A 13 -22.12 28.29 6.00
N LEU A 14 -20.92 28.19 6.52
CA LEU A 14 -19.79 27.47 5.93
C LEU A 14 -19.42 26.29 6.84
N TYR A 15 -19.40 25.10 6.27
CA TYR A 15 -18.90 23.91 6.94
C TYR A 15 -17.44 23.72 6.56
N VAL A 16 -16.56 23.69 7.56
CA VAL A 16 -15.12 23.57 7.35
C VAL A 16 -14.62 22.27 7.98
N LEU A 17 -13.68 21.61 7.29
CA LEU A 17 -13.11 20.35 7.75
C LEU A 17 -12.17 20.61 8.92
N ARG A 18 -12.55 20.13 10.10
CA ARG A 18 -11.71 20.07 11.27
C ARG A 18 -12.05 18.84 12.10
N GLY A 19 -11.05 18.01 12.37
CA GLY A 19 -11.17 16.93 13.33
C GLY A 19 -9.87 16.18 13.53
N LYS A 20 -9.91 15.25 14.48
CA LYS A 20 -8.80 14.42 14.91
C LYS A 20 -8.71 13.15 14.08
N ASN A 21 -7.53 12.88 13.54
CA ASN A 21 -7.22 11.56 13.02
C ASN A 21 -6.99 10.60 14.22
N THR A 22 -7.71 9.47 14.26
CA THR A 22 -7.62 8.50 15.34
C THR A 22 -6.34 7.69 15.34
N ASP A 23 -5.69 7.51 14.20
CA ASP A 23 -4.46 6.72 14.07
C ASP A 23 -3.23 7.52 14.52
N THR A 24 -3.14 8.80 14.14
CA THR A 24 -2.00 9.67 14.49
C THR A 24 -2.25 10.55 15.70
N GLY A 25 -3.50 10.73 16.11
CA GLY A 25 -3.91 11.66 17.16
C GLY A 25 -3.80 13.14 16.78
N ILE A 26 -3.44 13.45 15.53
CA ILE A 26 -3.22 14.81 15.04
C ILE A 26 -4.55 15.43 14.59
N GLU A 27 -4.79 16.66 15.01
CA GLU A 27 -5.89 17.49 14.52
C GLU A 27 -5.60 18.04 13.13
N THR A 28 -6.64 18.27 12.33
CA THR A 28 -6.51 18.80 10.97
C THR A 28 -5.76 20.14 10.96
N THR A 29 -4.52 20.14 10.48
CA THR A 29 -3.64 21.33 10.46
C THR A 29 -4.07 22.36 9.41
N THR A 30 -4.63 21.90 8.30
CA THR A 30 -5.02 22.74 7.15
C THR A 30 -6.53 22.97 7.11
N THR A 31 -7.06 23.59 8.16
CA THR A 31 -8.45 24.07 8.16
C THR A 31 -8.57 25.20 7.14
N SER A 32 -9.57 25.15 6.24
CA SER A 32 -9.73 26.16 5.19
C SER A 32 -10.01 27.55 5.77
N THR A 33 -9.16 28.51 5.45
CA THR A 33 -9.31 29.92 5.81
C THR A 33 -9.15 30.78 4.55
N PHE A 34 -9.83 31.93 4.53
CA PHE A 34 -9.67 32.93 3.47
C PHE A 34 -10.04 34.32 4.01
N GLU A 35 -9.59 35.36 3.33
CA GLU A 35 -9.85 36.74 3.71
C GLU A 35 -11.37 37.05 3.66
N GLY A 36 -11.90 37.57 4.77
CA GLY A 36 -13.33 37.88 4.91
C GLY A 36 -14.23 36.69 5.26
N ILE A 37 -13.66 35.56 5.70
CA ILE A 37 -14.43 34.41 6.19
C ILE A 37 -15.26 34.76 7.44
N GLU A 38 -14.85 35.76 8.21
CA GLU A 38 -15.53 36.24 9.42
C GLU A 38 -16.96 36.76 9.17
N LYS A 39 -17.29 37.08 7.91
CA LYS A 39 -18.64 37.51 7.51
C LYS A 39 -19.67 36.37 7.47
N PHE A 40 -19.24 35.13 7.64
CA PHE A 40 -20.07 33.92 7.54
C PHE A 40 -20.12 33.17 8.87
N GLU A 41 -21.21 32.45 9.12
CA GLU A 41 -21.27 31.49 10.23
C GLU A 41 -20.40 30.27 9.88
N VAL A 42 -19.35 29.99 10.66
CA VAL A 42 -18.43 28.87 10.37
C VAL A 42 -18.63 27.74 11.37
N ASP A 43 -19.07 26.58 10.87
CA ASP A 43 -19.16 25.35 11.64
C ASP A 43 -17.96 24.44 11.33
N LYS A 44 -17.28 24.02 12.39
CA LYS A 44 -16.07 23.18 12.32
C LYS A 44 -16.31 21.76 12.83
N ALA A 45 -17.48 21.45 13.40
CA ALA A 45 -17.73 20.18 14.08
C ALA A 45 -18.48 19.19 13.19
N ALA A 46 -19.50 19.64 12.44
CA ALA A 46 -20.40 18.74 11.73
C ALA A 46 -19.75 18.01 10.53
N LEU A 47 -18.82 18.66 9.83
CA LEU A 47 -18.34 18.16 8.54
C LEU A 47 -17.42 16.94 8.65
N HIS A 48 -16.53 16.93 9.64
CA HIS A 48 -15.55 15.85 9.82
C HIS A 48 -16.19 14.46 9.99
N PRO A 49 -17.12 14.22 10.93
CA PRO A 49 -17.71 12.90 11.12
C PRO A 49 -18.49 12.43 9.87
N VAL A 50 -19.21 13.32 9.20
CA VAL A 50 -19.97 12.98 7.99
C VAL A 50 -19.03 12.56 6.85
N LEU A 51 -17.96 13.32 6.61
CA LEU A 51 -17.00 12.97 5.56
C LEU A 51 -16.20 11.70 5.89
N VAL A 52 -15.88 11.47 7.16
CA VAL A 52 -15.21 10.23 7.59
C VAL A 52 -16.12 9.04 7.29
N GLU A 53 -17.40 9.10 7.65
CA GLU A 53 -18.36 8.02 7.36
C GLU A 53 -18.52 7.76 5.86
N CYS A 54 -18.65 8.82 5.06
CA CYS A 54 -18.68 8.70 3.60
C CYS A 54 -17.40 8.06 3.04
N ARG A 55 -16.24 8.24 3.67
CA ARG A 55 -14.97 7.61 3.22
C ARG A 55 -14.88 6.13 3.59
N VAL A 56 -15.69 5.64 4.53
CA VAL A 56 -15.71 4.20 4.89
C VAL A 56 -16.33 3.39 3.75
N ILE A 57 -17.45 3.87 3.21
CA ILE A 57 -18.21 3.17 2.15
C ILE A 57 -17.68 3.59 0.78
N LYS A 58 -17.14 2.65 0.01
CA LYS A 58 -16.57 2.92 -1.31
C LYS A 58 -17.61 2.87 -2.41
N THR A 59 -17.55 3.83 -3.32
CA THR A 59 -18.31 3.83 -4.57
C THR A 59 -17.74 2.82 -5.56
N GLU A 60 -18.52 2.39 -6.55
CA GLU A 60 -18.04 1.39 -7.53
C GLU A 60 -16.82 1.89 -8.32
N LYS A 61 -16.75 3.19 -8.62
CA LYS A 61 -15.61 3.80 -9.30
C LYS A 61 -14.34 3.75 -8.45
N GLU A 62 -14.46 3.98 -7.14
CA GLU A 62 -13.32 3.84 -6.21
C GLU A 62 -12.90 2.38 -6.10
N LEU A 63 -13.84 1.45 -6.04
CA LEU A 63 -13.56 0.01 -6.01
C LEU A 63 -12.83 -0.46 -7.28
N GLU A 64 -13.23 0.03 -8.45
CA GLU A 64 -12.55 -0.26 -9.71
C GLU A 64 -11.08 0.18 -9.67
N LEU A 65 -10.81 1.40 -9.20
CA LEU A 65 -9.45 1.90 -9.02
C LEU A 65 -8.66 1.04 -8.01
N LEU A 66 -9.27 0.70 -6.87
CA LEU A 66 -8.62 -0.15 -5.86
C LEU A 66 -8.30 -1.56 -6.41
N ARG A 67 -9.18 -2.15 -7.23
CA ARG A 67 -8.93 -3.43 -7.91
C ARG A 67 -7.75 -3.31 -8.88
N PHE A 68 -7.67 -2.22 -9.64
CA PHE A 68 -6.56 -1.95 -10.55
C PHE A 68 -5.23 -1.85 -9.79
N VAL A 69 -5.18 -1.03 -8.73
CA VAL A 69 -3.96 -0.84 -7.92
C VAL A 69 -3.52 -2.16 -7.29
N ASN A 70 -4.45 -2.94 -6.73
CA ASN A 70 -4.13 -4.26 -6.18
C ASN A 70 -3.55 -5.22 -7.22
N LYS A 71 -4.11 -5.24 -8.44
CA LYS A 71 -3.60 -6.06 -9.55
C LYS A 71 -2.18 -5.64 -9.95
N LEU A 72 -1.92 -4.34 -10.02
CA LEU A 72 -0.60 -3.78 -10.33
C LEU A 72 0.43 -4.16 -9.26
N SER A 73 0.12 -3.91 -7.98
CA SER A 73 1.01 -4.22 -6.85
C SER A 73 1.25 -5.73 -6.73
N SER A 74 0.24 -6.57 -6.99
CA SER A 74 0.40 -8.03 -7.01
C SER A 74 1.37 -8.48 -8.10
N ARG A 75 1.27 -7.91 -9.30
CA ARG A 75 2.22 -8.19 -10.39
C ARG A 75 3.62 -7.70 -10.08
N ALA A 76 3.75 -6.54 -9.43
CA ALA A 76 5.03 -6.01 -8.96
C ALA A 76 5.68 -6.96 -7.94
N HIS A 77 4.92 -7.48 -6.98
CA HIS A 77 5.42 -8.48 -6.03
C HIS A 77 5.84 -9.79 -6.71
N ILE A 78 5.10 -10.26 -7.72
CA ILE A 78 5.49 -11.44 -8.51
C ILE A 78 6.81 -11.18 -9.25
N ASN A 79 6.96 -10.03 -9.90
CA ASN A 79 8.20 -9.64 -10.57
C ASN A 79 9.37 -9.59 -9.56
N LEU A 80 9.13 -9.00 -8.40
CA LEU A 80 10.11 -8.93 -7.32
C LEU A 80 10.54 -10.33 -6.85
N MET A 81 9.59 -11.23 -6.57
CA MET A 81 9.89 -12.62 -6.16
C MET A 81 10.69 -13.38 -7.22
N LYS A 82 10.44 -13.10 -8.51
CA LYS A 82 11.21 -13.67 -9.62
C LYS A 82 12.64 -13.12 -9.69
N ASN A 83 12.88 -11.89 -9.25
CA ASN A 83 14.17 -11.19 -9.37
C ASN A 83 15.03 -11.21 -8.10
N ILE A 84 14.48 -11.58 -6.94
CA ILE A 84 15.24 -11.71 -5.68
C ILE A 84 16.21 -12.88 -5.78
N ARG A 85 17.48 -12.62 -5.45
CA ARG A 85 18.56 -13.62 -5.42
C ARG A 85 19.45 -13.40 -4.19
N PRO A 86 20.16 -14.44 -3.71
CA PRO A 86 21.27 -14.26 -2.78
C PRO A 86 22.21 -13.15 -3.22
N GLY A 87 22.60 -12.27 -2.29
CA GLY A 87 23.45 -11.11 -2.59
C GLY A 87 22.70 -9.80 -2.86
N LYS A 88 21.40 -9.82 -3.20
CA LYS A 88 20.61 -8.58 -3.27
C LYS A 88 20.29 -8.03 -1.87
N MET A 89 20.40 -6.72 -1.72
CA MET A 89 20.00 -5.94 -0.54
C MET A 89 18.51 -5.57 -0.56
N GLU A 90 17.98 -5.16 0.59
CA GLU A 90 16.56 -4.81 0.77
C GLU A 90 16.14 -3.64 -0.12
N PHE A 91 16.99 -2.62 -0.20
CA PHE A 91 16.75 -1.46 -1.06
C PHE A 91 16.74 -1.81 -2.56
N HIS A 92 17.40 -2.89 -3.00
CA HIS A 92 17.27 -3.36 -4.38
C HIS A 92 15.88 -3.96 -4.63
N ALA A 93 15.32 -4.67 -3.65
CA ALA A 93 13.96 -5.18 -3.73
C ALA A 93 12.92 -4.06 -3.75
N GLU A 94 13.13 -3.02 -2.93
CA GLU A 94 12.33 -1.80 -2.98
C GLU A 94 12.41 -1.14 -4.36
N SER A 95 13.63 -0.87 -4.85
CA SER A 95 13.84 -0.26 -6.17
C SER A 95 13.17 -1.04 -7.31
N ASP A 96 13.29 -2.37 -7.32
CA ASP A 96 12.64 -3.26 -8.31
C ASP A 96 11.10 -3.14 -8.26
N PHE A 97 10.52 -3.02 -7.06
CA PHE A 97 9.07 -2.87 -6.88
C PHE A 97 8.58 -1.49 -7.36
N LEU A 98 9.21 -0.41 -6.90
CA LEU A 98 8.86 0.96 -7.28
C LEU A 98 8.96 1.16 -8.79
N HIS A 99 10.03 0.63 -9.40
CA HIS A 99 10.23 0.69 -10.85
C HIS A 99 9.09 0.01 -11.62
N TYR A 100 8.65 -1.18 -11.19
CA TYR A 100 7.56 -1.90 -11.85
C TYR A 100 6.25 -1.12 -11.77
N VAL A 101 5.90 -0.64 -10.57
CA VAL A 101 4.64 0.09 -10.35
C VAL A 101 4.62 1.39 -11.17
N TYR A 102 5.74 2.11 -11.21
CA TYR A 102 5.87 3.35 -11.98
C TYR A 102 5.80 3.11 -13.49
N SER A 103 6.60 2.16 -14.01
CA SER A 103 6.70 1.92 -15.45
C SER A 103 5.47 1.24 -16.05
N ASN A 104 4.82 0.31 -15.32
CA ASN A 104 3.69 -0.45 -15.84
C ASN A 104 2.32 0.13 -15.47
N GLY A 105 2.24 0.95 -14.42
CA GLY A 105 0.96 1.48 -13.93
C GLY A 105 0.92 2.99 -13.71
N GLY A 106 2.01 3.71 -13.98
CA GLY A 106 2.06 5.17 -13.87
C GLY A 106 1.90 5.70 -12.45
N ALA A 107 2.04 4.86 -11.42
CA ALA A 107 1.86 5.32 -10.04
C ALA A 107 3.16 6.01 -9.55
N CYS A 108 3.17 7.34 -9.58
CA CYS A 108 4.29 8.17 -9.11
C CYS A 108 4.52 8.08 -7.60
N PHE A 109 3.44 7.83 -6.86
CA PHE A 109 3.44 7.84 -5.40
C PHE A 109 3.02 6.48 -4.87
N HIS A 110 3.58 6.12 -3.72
CA HIS A 110 3.33 4.87 -3.02
C HIS A 110 2.55 5.19 -1.74
N ALA A 111 1.69 4.27 -1.32
CA ALA A 111 0.80 4.51 -0.17
C ALA A 111 1.58 4.72 1.14
N TYR A 112 2.72 4.06 1.28
CA TYR A 112 3.64 4.14 2.40
C TYR A 112 5.04 3.70 1.96
N THR A 113 6.06 4.00 2.76
CA THR A 113 7.44 3.57 2.52
C THR A 113 7.52 2.04 2.46
N CYS A 114 8.19 1.48 1.44
CA CYS A 114 8.24 0.04 1.27
C CYS A 114 8.94 -0.64 2.46
N ILE A 115 8.30 -1.67 3.00
CA ILE A 115 8.86 -2.48 4.08
C ILE A 115 9.44 -3.74 3.45
N CYS A 116 10.78 -3.82 3.36
CA CYS A 116 11.50 -4.93 2.73
C CYS A 116 12.35 -5.70 3.75
N GLY A 117 11.75 -6.20 4.83
CA GLY A 117 12.49 -6.87 5.91
C GLY A 117 13.02 -8.28 5.56
N LYS A 118 14.33 -8.49 5.69
CA LYS A 118 14.99 -9.80 5.58
C LYS A 118 15.07 -10.51 6.93
N ILE A 119 13.98 -11.11 7.39
CA ILE A 119 14.07 -11.92 8.63
C ILE A 119 14.34 -13.41 8.35
N LEU A 120 13.86 -13.98 7.24
CA LEU A 120 13.98 -15.44 6.99
C LEU A 120 14.17 -15.86 5.51
N ALA A 121 13.66 -15.08 4.55
CA ALA A 121 13.61 -15.48 3.15
C ALA A 121 14.99 -15.63 2.49
N GLN A 122 15.96 -14.79 2.85
CA GLN A 122 17.32 -14.95 2.33
C GLN A 122 17.99 -16.20 2.88
N LYS A 123 17.86 -16.50 4.18
CA LYS A 123 18.39 -17.75 4.74
C LYS A 123 17.74 -18.98 4.08
N MET A 124 16.43 -18.96 3.80
CA MET A 124 15.76 -20.10 3.15
C MET A 124 16.11 -20.24 1.67
N VAL A 125 16.21 -19.15 0.89
CA VAL A 125 16.61 -19.20 -0.53
C VAL A 125 18.11 -19.52 -0.66
N ILE A 126 18.95 -18.94 0.20
CA ILE A 126 20.38 -19.26 0.29
C ILE A 126 20.55 -20.72 0.68
N ARG A 127 19.85 -21.21 1.71
CA ARG A 127 19.94 -22.61 2.15
C ARG A 127 19.38 -23.57 1.11
N LYS A 128 18.28 -23.26 0.41
CA LYS A 128 17.76 -24.09 -0.69
C LYS A 128 18.69 -24.11 -1.90
N ALA A 129 19.27 -22.96 -2.29
CA ALA A 129 20.26 -22.87 -3.35
C ALA A 129 21.61 -23.53 -2.99
N GLN A 130 22.01 -23.46 -1.71
CA GLN A 130 23.17 -24.17 -1.17
C GLN A 130 22.91 -25.68 -1.11
N LEU A 131 21.72 -26.11 -0.71
CA LEU A 131 21.32 -27.52 -0.68
C LEU A 131 21.22 -28.11 -2.09
N THR A 132 20.65 -27.41 -3.08
CA THR A 132 20.66 -27.90 -4.47
C THR A 132 22.06 -27.90 -5.09
N ARG A 133 22.94 -26.95 -4.74
CA ARG A 133 24.36 -27.00 -5.14
C ARG A 133 25.13 -28.14 -4.46
N ARG A 134 24.84 -28.44 -3.19
CA ARG A 134 25.44 -29.55 -2.44
C ARG A 134 24.92 -30.92 -2.91
N ALA A 135 23.64 -31.03 -3.24
CA ALA A 135 23.05 -32.20 -3.87
C ALA A 135 23.61 -32.45 -5.28
N ALA A 136 23.80 -31.40 -6.08
CA ALA A 136 24.50 -31.50 -7.37
C ALA A 136 26.00 -31.84 -7.23
N ALA A 137 26.59 -31.64 -6.04
CA ALA A 137 27.96 -31.98 -5.71
C ALA A 137 28.13 -33.33 -4.97
N GLY A 138 27.05 -34.11 -4.82
CA GLY A 138 27.10 -35.46 -4.23
C GLY A 138 27.40 -35.52 -2.73
N VAL A 139 27.13 -34.46 -1.95
CA VAL A 139 27.36 -34.43 -0.50
C VAL A 139 26.05 -34.76 0.23
N ASP A 140 25.94 -35.99 0.74
CA ASP A 140 24.82 -36.45 1.57
C ASP A 140 24.92 -35.90 3.00
N ASP A 141 24.14 -34.86 3.33
CA ASP A 141 23.99 -34.39 4.71
C ASP A 141 22.67 -34.91 5.31
N GLN A 142 22.78 -35.89 6.21
CA GLN A 142 21.73 -36.35 7.13
C GLN A 142 21.40 -35.25 8.16
N VAL A 143 20.70 -34.19 7.75
CA VAL A 143 20.17 -33.19 8.70
C VAL A 143 18.70 -32.93 8.42
N SER A 144 17.84 -33.63 9.17
CA SER A 144 16.40 -33.41 9.22
C SER A 144 16.07 -32.01 9.78
N PRO A 145 15.32 -31.12 9.09
CA PRO A 145 14.93 -29.83 9.66
C PRO A 145 13.56 -29.90 10.37
N PRO A 146 13.41 -29.40 11.62
CA PRO A 146 12.14 -29.46 12.36
C PRO A 146 11.09 -28.37 12.06
N TYR A 147 11.26 -27.50 11.06
CA TYR A 147 10.45 -26.25 11.00
C TYR A 147 9.87 -25.94 9.61
N LEU A 148 9.28 -26.95 8.97
CA LEU A 148 8.58 -26.81 7.67
C LEU A 148 7.10 -26.40 7.80
N CYS A 149 6.62 -26.09 9.00
CA CYS A 149 5.21 -25.82 9.24
C CYS A 149 4.97 -24.31 9.39
N GLN A 150 4.46 -23.63 8.35
CA GLN A 150 3.35 -22.64 8.44
C GLN A 150 3.13 -21.82 7.16
N ASN A 151 4.14 -21.58 6.32
CA ASN A 151 4.00 -20.67 5.15
C ASN A 151 3.92 -21.34 3.77
N ASP A 152 4.00 -22.67 3.71
CA ASP A 152 3.96 -23.42 2.45
C ASP A 152 2.57 -23.38 1.79
N THR A 153 1.51 -23.18 2.58
CA THR A 153 0.12 -23.07 2.10
C THR A 153 -0.12 -21.75 1.37
N LEU A 154 0.42 -20.64 1.87
CA LEU A 154 0.19 -19.29 1.36
C LEU A 154 0.91 -19.07 0.01
N ILE A 155 2.11 -19.63 -0.12
CA ILE A 155 2.89 -19.62 -1.38
C ILE A 155 2.22 -20.50 -2.44
N ARG A 156 1.71 -21.68 -2.07
CA ARG A 156 0.95 -22.54 -3.01
C ARG A 156 -0.38 -21.90 -3.43
N LEU A 157 -1.05 -21.16 -2.54
CA LEU A 157 -2.29 -20.45 -2.86
C LEU A 157 -2.05 -19.31 -3.86
N LEU A 158 -1.00 -18.52 -3.66
CA LEU A 158 -0.62 -17.43 -4.57
C LEU A 158 -0.18 -17.94 -5.95
N CYS A 159 0.49 -19.08 -6.03
CA CYS A 159 0.82 -19.71 -7.32
C CYS A 159 -0.42 -20.28 -8.05
N LYS A 160 -1.38 -20.87 -7.34
CA LYS A 160 -2.61 -21.39 -7.95
C LYS A 160 -3.55 -20.29 -8.47
N LEU A 161 -3.56 -19.11 -7.83
CA LEU A 161 -4.34 -17.96 -8.27
C LEU A 161 -3.74 -17.26 -9.51
N GLY A 162 -2.49 -17.56 -9.88
CA GLY A 162 -1.82 -17.00 -11.05
C GLY A 162 -1.95 -17.85 -12.33
N THR A 163 -2.53 -19.05 -12.26
CA THR A 163 -2.62 -20.00 -13.40
C THR A 163 -4.01 -20.16 -13.99
N SER A 164 -5.02 -19.42 -13.52
CA SER A 164 -6.30 -19.34 -14.24
C SER A 164 -6.27 -18.16 -15.22
N ALA A 165 -5.67 -18.38 -16.38
CA ALA A 165 -5.96 -17.62 -17.58
C ALA A 165 -6.67 -18.57 -18.57
N PRO A 166 -7.63 -18.09 -19.39
CA PRO A 166 -7.90 -18.73 -20.67
C PRO A 166 -6.67 -18.62 -21.58
#